data_AF-A0A816B753-F1
#
_entry.id   AF-A0A816B753-F1
#
_cell.length_a   1.000
_cell.length_b   1.000
_cell.length_c   1.000
_cell.angle_alpha   90.00
_cell.angle_beta   90.00
_cell.angle_gamma   90.00
#
_symmetry.space_group_name_H-M   'P 1'
#
loop_
_entity.id
_entity.type
_entity.pdbx_description
1 polymer ?
#
loop_
_entity_poly.entity_id
_entity_poly.type
_entity_poly.pdbx_seq_one_letter_code
_entity_poly.pdbx_strand_id
1 'polypeptide(L)'
;MAGTYDTEGQRIVDINISIALCEAQDAGATFINRDWIAEKSHRSVRFITNRWQKPYGQCFADYSNTNPKVKLSQASREVILEASG
;
A
#
# COMPACT_ATOMS: atom_id res chain seq x y z
N MET A 1 -23.03 -10.44 -5.48
CA MET A 1 -22.34 -11.59 -6.10
C MET A 1 -20.91 -11.62 -5.57
N ALA A 2 -20.66 -12.43 -4.54
CA ALA A 2 -19.34 -12.62 -3.94
C ALA A 2 -19.04 -14.12 -4.07
N GLY A 3 -18.06 -14.51 -4.90
CA GLY A 3 -17.88 -15.94 -5.14
C GLY A 3 -16.67 -16.42 -5.94
N THR A 4 -15.90 -15.57 -6.65
CA THR A 4 -14.83 -16.10 -7.52
C THR A 4 -13.56 -15.25 -7.65
N TYR A 5 -13.51 -14.04 -7.07
CA TYR A 5 -12.39 -13.10 -7.28
C TYR A 5 -11.44 -12.94 -6.07
N ASP A 6 -11.72 -13.61 -4.94
CA ASP A 6 -10.90 -13.48 -3.73
C ASP A 6 -9.94 -14.65 -3.52
N THR A 7 -9.16 -14.98 -4.56
CA THR A 7 -8.06 -15.94 -4.43
C THR A 7 -6.81 -15.25 -3.89
N GLU A 8 -5.91 -16.02 -3.26
CA GLU A 8 -4.64 -15.48 -2.77
C GLU A 8 -3.78 -14.89 -3.90
N GLY A 9 -3.81 -15.52 -5.09
CA GLY A 9 -3.14 -14.99 -6.28
C GLY A 9 -3.71 -13.63 -6.70
N GLN A 10 -5.04 -13.48 -6.72
CA GLN A 10 -5.66 -12.20 -7.08
C GLN A 10 -5.38 -11.12 -6.03
N ARG A 11 -5.34 -11.47 -4.73
CA ARG A 11 -4.95 -10.53 -3.66
C ARG A 11 -3.56 -9.95 -3.88
N ILE A 12 -2.59 -10.78 -4.28
CA ILE A 12 -1.22 -10.32 -4.54
C ILE A 12 -1.19 -9.35 -5.73
N VAL A 13 -1.93 -9.67 -6.80
CA VAL A 13 -2.08 -8.77 -7.97
C VAL A 13 -2.69 -7.43 -7.54
N ASP A 14 -3.78 -7.45 -6.79
CA ASP A 14 -4.46 -6.23 -6.33
C ASP A 14 -3.59 -5.40 -5.38
N ILE A 15 -2.75 -6.04 -4.55
CA ILE A 15 -1.75 -5.37 -3.70
C ILE A 15 -0.73 -4.63 -4.57
N ASN A 16 -0.17 -5.30 -5.59
CA ASN A 16 0.83 -4.71 -6.47
C ASN A 16 0.25 -3.52 -7.25
N ILE A 17 -0.98 -3.65 -7.76
CA ILE A 17 -1.71 -2.56 -8.43
C ILE A 17 -1.90 -1.37 -7.46
N SER A 18 -2.34 -1.63 -6.23
CA SER A 18 -2.56 -0.58 -5.23
C SER A 18 -1.27 0.19 -4.91
N ILE A 19 -0.15 -0.52 -4.79
CA ILE A 19 1.16 0.09 -4.54
C ILE A 19 1.57 0.94 -5.75
N ALA A 20 1.54 0.40 -6.97
CA ALA A 20 1.94 1.11 -8.18
C ALA A 20 1.13 2.41 -8.39
N LEU A 21 -0.18 2.36 -8.14
CA LEU A 21 -1.06 3.52 -8.23
C LEU A 21 -0.81 4.55 -7.11
N CYS A 22 -0.29 4.11 -5.95
CA CYS A 22 0.25 5.02 -4.94
C CYS A 22 1.42 5.82 -5.51
N GLU A 23 2.38 5.12 -6.12
CA GLU A 23 3.60 5.74 -6.63
C GLU A 23 3.27 6.69 -7.80
N ALA A 24 2.27 6.35 -8.62
CA ALA A 24 1.75 7.24 -9.66
C ALA A 24 1.11 8.51 -9.09
N GLN A 25 0.29 8.40 -8.04
CA GLN A 25 -0.27 9.57 -7.35
C GLN A 25 0.84 10.45 -6.77
N ASP A 26 1.82 9.84 -6.09
CA ASP A 26 2.99 10.55 -5.52
C ASP A 26 3.81 11.26 -6.62
N ALA A 27 3.87 10.68 -7.84
CA ALA A 27 4.54 11.26 -9.00
C ALA A 27 3.72 12.38 -9.69
N GLY A 28 2.52 12.68 -9.22
CA GLY A 28 1.69 13.81 -9.70
C GLY A 28 0.37 13.42 -10.35
N ALA A 29 0.01 12.13 -10.42
CA ALA A 29 -1.31 11.70 -10.90
C ALA A 29 -2.39 11.88 -9.81
N THR A 30 -2.69 13.13 -9.46
CA THR A 30 -3.55 13.53 -8.32
C THR A 30 -5.01 13.09 -8.45
N PHE A 31 -5.47 12.69 -9.63
CA PHE A 31 -6.80 12.11 -9.84
C PHE A 31 -6.93 10.70 -9.27
N ILE A 32 -5.82 10.00 -9.03
CA ILE A 32 -5.80 8.65 -8.45
C ILE A 32 -5.98 8.78 -6.94
N ASN A 33 -7.16 8.40 -6.44
CA ASN A 33 -7.46 8.36 -5.01
C ASN A 33 -7.84 6.94 -4.54
N ARG A 34 -7.98 6.75 -3.22
CA ARG A 34 -8.26 5.42 -2.62
C ARG A 34 -9.56 4.80 -3.15
N ASP A 35 -10.59 5.63 -3.32
CA ASP A 35 -11.92 5.20 -3.74
C ASP A 35 -11.90 4.71 -5.19
N TRP A 36 -11.17 5.42 -6.05
CA TRP A 36 -10.97 5.03 -7.45
C TRP A 36 -10.26 3.68 -7.56
N ILE A 37 -9.21 3.44 -6.77
CA ILE A 37 -8.49 2.15 -6.77
C ILE A 37 -9.37 1.03 -6.22
N ALA A 38 -10.11 1.30 -5.15
CA ALA A 38 -11.04 0.34 -4.55
C ALA A 38 -12.10 -0.12 -5.57
N GLU A 39 -12.65 0.82 -6.34
CA GLU A 39 -13.59 0.54 -7.43
C GLU A 39 -12.95 -0.32 -8.53
N LYS A 40 -11.75 0.04 -8.99
CA LYS A 40 -11.03 -0.68 -10.07
C LYS A 40 -10.52 -2.06 -9.68
N SER A 41 -10.17 -2.26 -8.42
CA SER A 41 -9.65 -3.53 -7.90
C SER A 41 -10.75 -4.42 -7.29
N HIS A 42 -12.00 -3.94 -7.26
CA HIS A 42 -13.11 -4.61 -6.55
C HIS A 42 -12.78 -4.92 -5.08
N ARG A 43 -11.98 -4.05 -4.44
CA ARG A 43 -11.57 -4.17 -3.03
C ARG A 43 -12.24 -3.10 -2.19
N SER A 44 -12.25 -3.32 -0.87
CA SER A 44 -12.70 -2.27 0.05
C SER A 44 -11.64 -1.16 0.14
N VAL A 45 -12.09 0.08 0.35
CA VAL A 45 -11.20 1.23 0.62
C VAL A 45 -10.26 0.93 1.81
N ARG A 46 -10.73 0.18 2.81
CA ARG A 46 -9.91 -0.27 3.94
C ARG A 46 -8.77 -1.19 3.51
N PHE A 47 -9.01 -2.11 2.57
CA PHE A 47 -7.95 -2.97 2.02
C PHE A 47 -6.87 -2.14 1.32
N ILE A 48 -7.26 -1.16 0.50
CA ILE A 48 -6.32 -0.24 -0.17
C ILE A 48 -5.57 0.61 0.85
N THR A 49 -6.26 1.16 1.84
CA THR A 49 -5.67 2.02 2.88
C THR A 49 -4.60 1.30 3.69
N ASN A 50 -4.82 0.02 4.04
CA ASN A 50 -3.84 -0.78 4.76
C ASN A 50 -2.55 -1.05 3.96
N ARG A 51 -2.59 -0.84 2.63
CA ARG A 51 -1.47 -1.09 1.71
C ARG A 51 -0.86 0.20 1.13
N TRP A 52 -1.57 1.32 1.23
CA TRP A 52 -1.04 2.66 0.97
C TRP A 52 -0.23 3.15 2.17
N GLN A 53 1.08 2.88 2.12
CA GLN A 53 2.04 3.50 3.03
C GLN A 53 2.03 5.01 2.80
N LYS A 54 1.87 5.77 3.90
CA LYS A 54 1.88 7.23 3.84
C LYS A 54 3.30 7.72 3.48
N PRO A 55 3.41 8.83 2.73
CA PRO A 55 4.67 9.57 2.62
C PRO A 55 5.16 9.97 4.02
N TYR A 56 6.49 10.00 4.21
CA TYR A 56 7.09 10.28 5.51
C TYR A 56 6.53 11.54 6.18
N GLY A 57 6.34 12.63 5.42
CA GLY A 57 5.75 13.87 5.94
C GLY A 57 4.29 13.76 6.41
N GLN A 58 3.51 12.84 5.85
CA GLN A 58 2.11 12.61 6.28
C GLN A 58 2.02 11.64 7.47
N CYS A 59 3.07 10.87 7.77
CA CYS A 59 3.10 9.99 8.94
C CYS A 59 3.08 10.76 10.27
N PHE A 60 3.52 12.03 10.28
CA PHE A 60 3.55 12.86 11.49
C PHE A 60 2.26 13.63 11.74
N ALA A 61 1.37 13.74 10.74
CA ALA A 61 0.14 14.52 10.83
C ALA A 61 -1.07 13.68 11.26
N ASP A 62 -1.06 12.37 11.00
CA ASP A 62 -2.15 11.46 11.31
C ASP A 62 -1.59 10.05 11.53
N TYR A 63 -1.65 9.58 12.78
CA TYR A 63 -1.14 8.29 13.29
C TYR A 63 -1.93 7.05 12.84
N SER A 64 -3.02 7.20 12.08
CA SER A 64 -3.74 6.05 11.52
C SER A 64 -2.96 5.48 10.32
N ASN A 65 -2.78 4.15 10.25
CA ASN A 65 -2.09 3.48 9.13
C ASN A 65 -0.68 4.05 8.81
N THR A 66 0.02 4.58 9.82
CA THR A 66 1.35 5.17 9.68
C THR A 66 2.43 4.12 9.68
N ASN A 67 2.61 3.48 8.53
CA ASN A 67 3.92 2.93 8.22
C ASN A 67 4.53 3.81 7.14
N PRO A 68 5.65 4.49 7.44
CA PRO A 68 6.32 5.28 6.43
C PRO A 68 6.72 4.37 5.27
N LYS A 69 6.68 4.89 4.05
CA LYS A 69 7.15 4.22 2.83
C LYS A 69 8.68 4.08 2.82
N VAL A 70 9.28 3.69 3.94
CA VAL A 70 10.68 3.30 4.01
C VAL A 70 10.74 1.88 3.47
N LYS A 71 10.85 1.77 2.14
CA LYS A 71 11.46 0.59 1.55
C LYS A 71 12.93 0.62 1.99
N LEU A 72 13.20 0.21 3.22
CA LEU A 72 14.54 -0.27 3.59
C LEU A 72 14.91 -1.25 2.48
N SER A 73 16.10 -1.08 1.88
CA SER A 73 16.62 -2.11 1.00
C SER A 73 16.60 -3.44 1.77
N GLN A 74 16.49 -4.56 1.05
CA GLN A 74 16.50 -5.87 1.71
C GLN A 74 17.71 -6.00 2.66
N ALA A 75 18.88 -5.49 2.24
CA ALA A 75 20.07 -5.41 3.07
C ALA A 75 19.85 -4.60 4.36
N SER A 76 19.21 -3.43 4.28
CA SER A 76 18.90 -2.64 5.49
C SER A 76 17.88 -3.31 6.40
N ARG A 77 16.97 -4.14 5.87
CA ARG A 77 16.05 -4.97 6.67
C ARG A 77 16.78 -6.11 7.37
N GLU A 78 17.68 -6.78 6.66
CA GLU A 78 18.50 -7.88 7.17
C GLU A 78 19.39 -7.39 8.32
N VAL A 79 20.06 -6.24 8.17
CA VAL A 79 20.87 -5.63 9.24
C VAL A 79 20.04 -5.30 10.49
N ILE A 80 18.82 -4.78 10.32
CA ILE A 80 17.94 -4.49 11.46
C ILE A 80 17.45 -5.77 12.12
N LEU A 81 17.12 -6.81 11.35
CA LEU A 81 16.71 -8.12 11.88
C LEU A 81 17.85 -8.81 12.64
N GLU A 82 19.08 -8.79 12.11
CA GLU A 82 20.27 -9.29 12.80
C GLU A 82 20.60 -8.47 14.06
N ALA A 83 20.44 -7.15 14.03
CA ALA A 83 20.70 -6.31 15.21
C ALA A 83 19.62 -6.42 16.30
N SER A 84 18.44 -6.97 15.96
CA SER A 84 17.30 -7.12 16.88
C SER A 84 17.15 -8.54 17.44
N GLY A 85 18.08 -9.45 17.14
CA GLY A 85 18.10 -10.85 17.57
C GLY A 85 19.41 -11.23 18.27
#